data_AF-A0AAP4FXQ0-F1
#
_entry.id   AF-A0AAP4FXQ0-F1
#
_cell.length_a   1.000
_cell.length_b   1.000
_cell.length_c   1.000
_cell.angle_alpha   90.00
_cell.angle_beta   90.00
_cell.angle_gamma   90.00
#
_symmetry.space_group_name_H-M   'P 1'
#
loop_
_entity.id
_entity.type
_entity.pdbx_description
1 polymer ?
#
loop_
_entity_poly.entity_id
_entity_poly.type
_entity_poly.pdbx_seq_one_letter_code
_entity_poly.pdbx_strand_id
1 'polypeptide(L)'
;MKRGIKALFITLAIATTGMSCSALAATPAAKAPTVATTAEVTSPDATASQPKATVSNKAADDESTRVSINSASAEDLARAMNGVGLKKAQAIVGYRDEYGPFKTLDDLKQVPGIGSALVERNLAHLTL
;
A
#
# COMPACT_ATOMS: atom_id res chain seq x y z
N MET A 1 -6.19 -20.65 -42.82
CA MET A 1 -7.60 -21.08 -42.74
C MET A 1 -7.79 -21.85 -41.44
N LYS A 2 -8.74 -21.44 -40.59
CA LYS A 2 -9.56 -22.26 -39.65
C LYS A 2 -9.83 -21.50 -38.34
N ARG A 3 -10.98 -20.82 -38.35
CA ARG A 3 -11.65 -20.31 -37.16
C ARG A 3 -12.26 -21.48 -36.39
N GLY A 4 -12.36 -21.33 -35.07
CA GLY A 4 -13.52 -21.79 -34.30
C GLY A 4 -13.41 -23.15 -33.63
N ILE A 5 -13.13 -23.14 -32.32
CA ILE A 5 -13.98 -23.77 -31.32
C ILE A 5 -14.05 -22.78 -30.13
N LYS A 6 -14.99 -21.84 -30.24
CA LYS A 6 -15.59 -21.16 -29.09
C LYS A 6 -16.79 -22.03 -28.70
N ALA A 7 -16.96 -22.28 -27.41
CA ALA A 7 -18.06 -23.00 -26.76
C ALA A 7 -17.97 -24.54 -26.78
N LEU A 8 -17.57 -25.12 -25.65
CA LEU A 8 -18.26 -26.28 -25.04
C LEU A 8 -17.74 -26.52 -23.62
N PHE A 9 -18.24 -25.77 -22.63
CA PHE A 9 -18.19 -26.21 -21.22
C PHE A 9 -19.63 -26.15 -20.70
N ILE A 10 -20.39 -27.19 -21.07
CA ILE A 10 -21.71 -27.51 -20.56
C ILE A 10 -21.52 -28.72 -19.66
N THR A 11 -21.70 -28.53 -18.36
CA THR A 11 -22.12 -29.51 -17.33
C THR A 11 -22.10 -28.77 -15.98
N LEU A 12 -23.01 -27.83 -15.72
CA LEU A 12 -24.33 -28.09 -15.14
C LEU A 12 -24.43 -29.42 -14.37
N ALA A 13 -24.06 -29.39 -13.09
CA ALA A 13 -24.70 -30.17 -12.02
C ALA A 13 -24.13 -29.69 -10.67
N ILE A 14 -25.00 -29.17 -9.81
CA ILE A 14 -25.19 -29.59 -8.40
C ILE A 14 -26.39 -28.78 -7.91
N ALA A 15 -27.55 -29.40 -8.06
CA ALA A 15 -28.71 -29.13 -7.24
C ALA A 15 -28.45 -29.71 -5.85
N THR A 16 -28.82 -29.01 -4.79
CA THR A 16 -29.79 -29.46 -3.76
C THR A 16 -29.78 -28.55 -2.53
N THR A 17 -30.87 -27.80 -2.40
CA THR A 17 -31.70 -27.63 -1.20
C THR A 17 -31.05 -27.51 0.19
N GLY A 18 -31.22 -26.32 0.78
CA GLY A 18 -32.23 -26.22 1.84
C GLY A 18 -31.75 -25.77 3.23
N MET A 19 -32.74 -25.23 3.96
CA MET A 19 -32.84 -25.08 5.40
C MET A 19 -32.35 -23.78 6.06
N SER A 20 -33.37 -22.98 6.37
CA SER A 20 -33.63 -22.37 7.68
C SER A 20 -33.41 -20.87 7.83
N CYS A 21 -34.55 -20.18 7.70
CA CYS A 21 -34.94 -19.03 8.50
C CYS A 21 -34.47 -19.15 9.96
N SER A 22 -33.92 -18.07 10.49
CA SER A 22 -34.30 -17.59 11.82
C SER A 22 -34.12 -16.08 11.88
N ALA A 23 -35.25 -15.40 11.81
CA ALA A 23 -35.44 -14.05 12.27
C ALA A 23 -35.57 -14.06 13.80
N LEU A 24 -34.85 -13.17 14.47
CA LEU A 24 -35.15 -12.62 15.80
C LEU A 24 -34.57 -11.19 15.79
N ALA A 25 -35.43 -10.18 15.72
CA ALA A 25 -35.84 -9.35 16.86
C ALA A 25 -34.64 -8.56 17.45
N ALA A 26 -34.41 -7.31 17.07
CA ALA A 26 -35.07 -6.09 17.56
C ALA A 26 -34.57 -5.59 18.94
N THR A 27 -34.18 -4.30 18.94
CA THR A 27 -34.14 -3.33 20.06
C THR A 27 -32.85 -3.30 20.93
N PRO A 28 -32.62 -2.23 21.73
CA PRO A 28 -31.69 -1.15 21.40
C PRO A 28 -30.77 -0.85 22.61
N ALA A 29 -30.18 0.35 22.65
CA ALA A 29 -29.65 1.01 23.85
C ALA A 29 -28.19 0.70 24.27
N ALA A 30 -27.35 1.70 24.03
CA ALA A 30 -26.58 2.41 25.04
C ALA A 30 -25.69 1.59 26.00
N LYS A 31 -24.37 1.73 25.81
CA LYS A 31 -23.47 2.06 26.93
C LYS A 31 -22.17 2.71 26.44
N ALA A 32 -22.14 4.04 26.48
CA ALA A 32 -20.91 4.75 26.78
C ALA A 32 -20.50 4.43 28.22
N PRO A 33 -19.20 4.22 28.45
CA PRO A 33 -18.40 5.15 29.26
C PRO A 33 -17.08 5.46 28.51
N THR A 34 -16.53 6.67 28.36
CA THR A 34 -16.38 7.86 29.21
C THR A 34 -16.06 7.58 30.67
N VAL A 35 -14.78 7.33 30.94
CA VAL A 35 -14.02 7.67 32.15
C VAL A 35 -12.56 7.84 31.70
N ALA A 36 -11.71 8.75 32.15
CA ALA A 36 -11.72 10.10 32.70
C ALA A 36 -10.23 10.44 32.95
N THR A 37 -9.91 11.73 33.11
CA THR A 37 -8.70 12.26 33.77
C THR A 37 -7.42 12.22 32.94
N THR A 38 -7.00 13.29 32.25
CA THR A 38 -6.56 14.62 32.74
C THR A 38 -5.40 14.54 33.73
N ALA A 39 -4.18 14.69 33.21
CA ALA A 39 -3.13 15.45 33.87
C ALA A 39 -2.17 15.98 32.81
N GLU A 40 -2.33 17.26 32.48
CA GLU A 40 -1.19 18.10 32.13
C GLU A 40 -0.13 17.97 33.23
N VAL A 41 1.11 17.70 32.84
CA VAL A 41 2.25 18.39 33.44
C VAL A 41 3.08 18.93 32.30
N THR A 42 2.71 20.13 31.88
CA THR A 42 3.68 21.12 31.42
C THR A 42 4.69 21.31 32.55
N SER A 43 5.96 21.07 32.26
CA SER A 43 7.03 21.81 32.92
C SER A 43 8.16 22.07 31.92
N PRO A 44 8.80 23.23 32.05
CA PRO A 44 9.38 23.98 30.94
C PRO A 44 10.93 23.98 30.97
N ASP A 45 11.51 24.53 29.90
CA ASP A 45 12.82 25.23 29.90
C ASP A 45 14.07 24.32 30.08
N ALA A 46 15.20 24.44 29.39
CA ALA A 46 15.76 25.37 28.43
C ALA A 46 16.90 24.57 27.74
N THR A 47 17.04 24.61 26.40
CA THR A 47 17.87 25.55 25.64
C THR A 47 19.39 25.27 25.67
N ALA A 48 19.94 25.36 24.45
CA ALA A 48 21.34 25.49 24.02
C ALA A 48 22.08 24.17 23.73
N SER A 49 22.73 23.99 22.58
CA SER A 49 22.97 24.85 21.41
C SER A 49 23.52 23.99 20.26
N GLN A 50 23.21 24.42 19.04
CA GLN A 50 23.71 23.94 17.73
C GLN A 50 25.24 24.15 17.57
N PRO A 51 25.90 24.01 16.38
CA PRO A 51 25.51 23.50 15.03
C PRO A 51 26.57 22.55 14.41
N LYS A 52 26.34 22.00 13.19
CA LYS A 52 27.34 21.94 12.06
C LYS A 52 26.86 21.13 10.83
N ALA A 53 26.88 21.82 9.68
CA ALA A 53 26.90 21.37 8.27
C ALA A 53 25.61 20.70 7.75
N THR A 54 24.79 21.30 6.86
CA THR A 54 25.07 21.85 5.51
C THR A 54 25.87 20.92 4.61
N VAL A 55 25.19 20.06 3.86
CA VAL A 55 25.44 19.91 2.42
C VAL A 55 24.10 19.74 1.69
N SER A 56 23.94 20.58 0.68
CA SER A 56 22.91 20.57 -0.34
C SER A 56 22.79 19.21 -1.04
N ASN A 57 21.56 18.70 -1.15
CA ASN A 57 21.11 18.06 -2.38
C ASN A 57 19.97 18.87 -2.97
N LYS A 58 20.36 19.97 -3.64
CA LYS A 58 19.62 20.50 -4.78
C LYS A 58 19.50 19.39 -5.83
N ALA A 59 18.32 18.78 -5.90
CA ALA A 59 17.83 18.05 -7.07
C ALA A 59 16.32 18.30 -7.20
N ALA A 60 15.95 19.59 -7.16
CA ALA A 60 14.68 20.06 -7.67
C ALA A 60 14.91 20.47 -9.13
N ASP A 61 14.85 19.48 -10.02
CA ASP A 61 14.62 19.62 -11.46
C ASP A 61 14.32 18.20 -11.98
N ASP A 62 13.20 18.01 -12.69
CA ASP A 62 12.67 16.73 -13.24
C ASP A 62 11.76 15.83 -12.37
N GLU A 63 11.19 16.30 -11.27
CA GLU A 63 10.31 15.48 -10.38
C GLU A 63 8.80 15.66 -10.64
N SER A 64 8.37 16.03 -11.85
CA SER A 64 6.91 16.09 -12.16
C SER A 64 6.37 14.79 -12.76
N THR A 65 7.21 13.78 -12.99
CA THR A 65 6.78 12.50 -13.58
C THR A 65 7.20 11.28 -12.76
N ARG A 66 8.02 11.45 -11.72
CA ARG A 66 8.47 10.34 -10.85
C ARG A 66 7.56 10.19 -9.65
N VAL A 67 7.43 8.95 -9.18
CA VAL A 67 6.60 8.59 -8.01
C VAL A 67 7.49 8.06 -6.89
N SER A 68 7.29 8.59 -5.67
CA SER A 68 8.05 8.21 -4.47
C SER A 68 7.58 6.86 -3.94
N ILE A 69 8.48 5.89 -3.82
CA ILE A 69 8.12 4.53 -3.37
C ILE A 69 7.76 4.47 -1.89
N ASN A 70 8.32 5.36 -1.06
CA ASN A 70 8.03 5.39 0.37
C ASN A 70 6.73 6.13 0.69
N SER A 71 6.31 7.07 -0.16
CA SER A 71 5.15 7.93 0.12
C SER A 71 3.92 7.62 -0.73
N ALA A 72 4.09 7.01 -1.91
CA ALA A 72 2.98 6.78 -2.83
C ALA A 72 1.98 5.73 -2.32
N SER A 73 0.74 5.86 -2.81
CA SER A 73 -0.30 4.85 -2.65
C SER A 73 -0.06 3.64 -3.56
N ALA A 74 -0.73 2.52 -3.27
CA ALA A 74 -0.64 1.34 -4.13
C ALA A 74 -1.19 1.62 -5.54
N GLU A 75 -2.21 2.47 -5.65
CA GLU A 75 -2.80 2.88 -6.91
C GLU A 75 -1.84 3.72 -7.74
N ASP A 76 -1.13 4.66 -7.11
CA ASP A 76 -0.15 5.52 -7.78
C ASP A 76 1.06 4.71 -8.28
N LEU A 77 1.56 3.78 -7.46
CA LEU A 77 2.63 2.86 -7.85
C LEU A 77 2.21 1.98 -9.03
N ALA A 78 0.98 1.44 -9.01
CA ALA A 78 0.46 0.62 -10.10
C ALA A 78 0.26 1.42 -11.40
N ARG A 79 -0.01 2.73 -11.31
CA ARG A 79 -0.14 3.60 -12.48
C ARG A 79 1.22 4.04 -13.04
N ALA A 80 2.20 4.30 -12.18
CA ALA A 80 3.51 4.76 -12.57
C ALA A 80 4.42 3.63 -13.09
N MET A 81 4.30 2.42 -12.53
CA MET A 81 5.16 1.30 -12.87
C MET A 81 4.56 0.40 -13.97
N ASN A 82 5.26 0.26 -15.07
CA ASN A 82 4.89 -0.66 -16.15
C ASN A 82 5.04 -2.13 -15.70
N GLY A 83 3.97 -2.91 -15.77
CA GLY A 83 3.94 -4.32 -15.37
C GLY A 83 3.72 -4.59 -13.87
N VAL A 84 3.41 -3.53 -13.11
CA VAL A 84 3.00 -3.59 -11.70
C VAL A 84 1.51 -3.27 -11.63
N GLY A 85 0.69 -4.24 -11.26
CA GLY A 85 -0.73 -4.03 -10.97
C GLY A 85 -0.97 -3.84 -9.48
N LEU A 86 -2.23 -3.59 -9.10
CA LEU A 86 -2.64 -3.34 -7.71
C LEU A 86 -2.09 -4.37 -6.71
N LYS A 87 -2.12 -5.68 -7.04
CA LYS A 87 -1.60 -6.72 -6.14
C LYS A 87 -0.11 -6.57 -5.82
N LYS A 88 0.71 -6.21 -6.81
CA LYS A 88 2.15 -6.04 -6.63
C LYS A 88 2.45 -4.72 -5.94
N ALA A 89 1.71 -3.66 -6.26
CA ALA A 89 1.84 -2.39 -5.56
C ALA A 89 1.45 -2.49 -4.08
N GLN A 90 0.40 -3.25 -3.76
CA GLN A 90 0.04 -3.59 -2.38
C GLN A 90 1.17 -4.34 -1.67
N ALA A 91 1.87 -5.25 -2.36
CA ALA A 91 3.02 -5.92 -1.78
C ALA A 91 4.18 -4.95 -1.47
N ILE A 92 4.38 -3.90 -2.26
CA ILE A 92 5.39 -2.85 -1.99
C ILE A 92 5.01 -2.09 -0.72
N VAL A 93 3.74 -1.70 -0.57
CA VAL A 93 3.23 -1.02 0.62
C VAL A 93 3.34 -1.92 1.85
N GLY A 94 2.89 -3.18 1.75
CA GLY A 94 3.00 -4.14 2.85
C GLY A 94 4.45 -4.39 3.26
N TYR A 95 5.37 -4.47 2.29
CA TYR A 95 6.80 -4.63 2.59
C TYR A 95 7.35 -3.44 3.38
N ARG A 96 7.02 -2.19 3.02
CA ARG A 96 7.49 -1.02 3.80
C ARG A 96 6.84 -0.92 5.17
N ASP A 97 5.62 -1.42 5.33
CA ASP A 97 4.92 -1.44 6.62
C ASP A 97 5.52 -2.49 7.56
N GLU A 98 5.97 -3.63 7.02
CA GLU A 98 6.58 -4.73 7.79
C GLU A 98 8.08 -4.55 8.05
N TYR A 99 8.84 -4.11 7.04
CA TYR A 99 10.31 -4.03 7.08
C TYR A 99 10.85 -2.60 7.23
N GLY A 100 9.98 -1.59 7.09
CA GLY A 100 10.34 -0.18 7.09
C GLY A 100 10.59 0.40 5.67
N PRO A 101 10.88 1.70 5.58
CA PRO A 101 11.03 2.39 4.29
C PRO A 101 12.21 1.84 3.48
N PHE A 102 12.06 1.87 2.15
CA PHE A 102 13.09 1.49 1.20
C PHE A 102 14.24 2.50 1.23
N LYS A 103 15.47 2.00 1.28
CA LYS A 103 16.68 2.84 1.26
C LYS A 103 17.20 3.04 -0.15
N THR A 104 16.96 2.06 -1.01
CA THR A 104 17.36 2.07 -2.42
C THR A 104 16.22 1.57 -3.31
N LEU A 105 16.24 1.94 -4.59
CA LEU A 105 15.28 1.43 -5.56
C LEU A 105 15.46 -0.09 -5.81
N ASP A 106 16.66 -0.62 -5.56
CA ASP A 106 16.95 -2.05 -5.68
C ASP A 106 16.27 -2.89 -4.59
N ASP A 107 15.95 -2.30 -3.44
CA ASP A 107 15.24 -2.99 -2.35
C ASP A 107 13.85 -3.47 -2.78
N LEU A 108 13.26 -2.88 -3.84
CA LEU A 108 12.02 -3.36 -4.46
C LEU A 108 12.13 -4.81 -4.94
N LYS A 109 13.33 -5.33 -5.23
CA LYS A 109 13.56 -6.73 -5.59
C LYS A 109 13.28 -7.72 -4.46
N GLN A 110 13.23 -7.24 -3.21
CA GLN A 110 12.86 -8.06 -2.05
C GLN A 110 11.35 -8.27 -1.94
N VAL A 111 10.55 -7.46 -2.65
CA VAL A 111 9.09 -7.53 -2.60
C VAL A 111 8.58 -8.72 -3.43
N PRO A 112 7.72 -9.57 -2.86
CA PRO A 112 7.19 -10.73 -3.58
C PRO A 112 6.42 -10.30 -4.83
N GLY A 113 6.84 -10.82 -5.99
CA GLY A 113 6.24 -10.52 -7.29
C GLY A 113 6.84 -9.31 -8.02
N ILE A 114 7.83 -8.62 -7.43
CA ILE A 114 8.66 -7.61 -8.08
C ILE A 114 10.04 -8.24 -8.38
N GLY A 115 10.27 -8.57 -9.66
CA GLY A 115 11.56 -9.08 -10.10
C GLY A 115 12.50 -7.98 -10.60
N SER A 116 13.81 -8.27 -10.72
CA SER A 116 14.83 -7.33 -11.21
C SER A 116 14.44 -6.66 -12.53
N ALA A 117 13.91 -7.43 -13.48
CA ALA A 117 13.47 -6.90 -14.78
C ALA A 117 12.32 -5.88 -14.67
N LEU A 118 11.48 -5.96 -13.64
CA LEU A 118 10.44 -4.96 -13.38
C LEU A 118 11.02 -3.73 -12.69
N VAL A 119 11.99 -3.89 -11.81
CA VAL A 119 12.63 -2.75 -11.15
C VAL A 119 13.40 -1.95 -12.20
N GLU A 120 14.27 -2.60 -12.97
CA GLU A 120 15.13 -1.97 -13.98
C GLU A 120 14.35 -1.14 -15.01
N ARG A 121 13.21 -1.64 -15.50
CA ARG A 121 12.38 -0.90 -16.47
C ARG A 121 11.68 0.32 -15.87
N ASN A 122 11.54 0.38 -14.56
CA ASN A 122 10.78 1.41 -13.84
C ASN A 122 11.68 2.39 -13.09
N LEU A 123 13.00 2.17 -13.00
CA LEU A 123 13.94 3.06 -12.30
C LEU A 123 13.81 4.53 -12.72
N ALA A 124 13.53 4.81 -14.00
CA ALA A 124 13.38 6.18 -14.51
C ALA A 124 12.13 6.92 -14.00
N HIS A 125 11.12 6.16 -13.53
CA HIS A 125 9.84 6.67 -13.06
C HIS A 125 9.70 6.66 -11.53
N LEU A 126 10.73 6.21 -10.82
CA LEU A 126 10.69 6.01 -9.38
C LEU A 126 11.68 6.92 -8.68
N THR A 127 11.27 7.40 -7.51
CA THR A 127 12.11 8.11 -6.55
C THR A 127 11.87 7.53 -5.16
N LEU A 128 12.70 7.88 -4.18
CA LEU A 128 12.57 7.37 -2.81
C LEU A 128 11.44 8.04 -2.04
#